data_AF-A0A7S2CBC4-F1
#
_entry.id   AF-A0A7S2CBC4-F1
#
_cell.length_a   1.000
_cell.length_b   1.000
_cell.length_c   1.000
_cell.angle_alpha   90.00
_cell.angle_beta   90.00
_cell.angle_gamma   90.00
#
_symmetry.space_group_name_H-M   'P 1'
#
loop_
_entity.id
_entity.type
_entity.pdbx_description
1 polymer ?
#
loop_
_entity_poly.entity_id
_entity_poly.type
_entity_poly.pdbx_seq_one_letter_code
_entity_poly.pdbx_strand_id
1 'polypeptide(L)'
;IFAFQNKDQAMRRIHLILLGQDKGSGPLEKLKRFNVANTSCYSPLDEQRIMKIIDAVGRNEFNEKVRNMAELMSRAKQKSQELSLSRTNVFIDSFEHQSNRINSVEVLAM
;
A
#
# COMPACT_ATOMS: atom_id res chain seq x y z
N ILE A 1 -3.00 13.83 -24.86
CA ILE A 1 -4.23 13.15 -25.36
C ILE A 1 -4.50 11.95 -24.46
N PHE A 2 -5.35 12.10 -23.44
CA PHE A 2 -5.76 11.04 -22.50
C PHE A 2 -7.29 10.91 -22.41
N ALA A 3 -8.03 11.59 -23.30
CA ALA A 3 -9.47 11.80 -23.15
C ALA A 3 -10.35 10.55 -23.34
N PHE A 4 -9.78 9.41 -23.76
CA PHE A 4 -10.55 8.20 -24.09
C PHE A 4 -9.99 6.91 -23.48
N GLN A 5 -9.26 6.97 -22.36
CA GLN A 5 -8.89 5.74 -21.65
C GLN A 5 -9.99 5.29 -20.71
N ASN A 6 -10.34 4.00 -20.81
CA ASN A 6 -11.27 3.34 -19.90
C ASN A 6 -10.72 3.45 -18.46
N LYS A 7 -11.61 3.76 -17.50
CA LYS A 7 -11.28 4.02 -16.08
C LYS A 7 -10.36 2.94 -15.50
N ASP A 8 -10.59 1.68 -15.88
CA ASP A 8 -9.83 0.53 -15.39
C ASP A 8 -8.37 0.51 -15.87
N GLN A 9 -8.09 1.04 -17.06
CA GLN A 9 -6.71 1.16 -17.55
C GLN A 9 -5.96 2.30 -16.86
N ALA A 10 -6.64 3.42 -16.57
CA ALA A 10 -6.04 4.53 -15.85
C ALA A 10 -5.61 4.09 -14.44
N MET A 11 -6.46 3.34 -13.74
CA MET A 11 -6.17 2.82 -12.40
C MET A 11 -4.96 1.87 -12.36
N ARG A 12 -4.72 1.08 -13.42
CA ARG A 12 -3.56 0.16 -13.51
C ARG A 12 -2.21 0.87 -13.64
N ARG A 13 -2.20 2.15 -14.00
CA ARG A 13 -0.98 2.93 -14.25
C ARG A 13 -0.63 3.88 -13.11
N ILE A 14 -1.50 4.00 -12.10
CA ILE A 14 -1.22 4.81 -10.92
C ILE A 14 -0.27 4.01 -10.01
N HIS A 15 1.02 4.37 -10.04
CA HIS A 15 2.02 3.84 -9.13
C HIS A 15 2.17 4.80 -7.95
N LEU A 16 1.65 4.40 -6.78
CA LEU A 16 1.82 5.17 -5.56
C LEU A 16 3.13 4.76 -4.89
N ILE A 17 4.09 5.67 -4.88
CA ILE A 17 5.37 5.52 -4.18
C ILE A 17 5.24 6.23 -2.84
N LEU A 18 5.38 5.47 -1.74
CA LEU A 18 5.40 6.03 -0.39
C LEU A 18 6.77 6.67 -0.16
N LEU A 19 6.82 8.01 -0.14
CA LEU A 19 8.04 8.77 0.18
C LEU A 19 8.05 9.09 1.68
N GLY A 20 8.97 8.50 2.43
CA GLY A 20 9.21 8.79 3.85
C GLY A 20 9.83 7.62 4.63
N GLN A 21 10.64 7.93 5.65
CA GLN A 21 11.20 6.94 6.59
C GLN A 21 10.16 6.39 7.58
N ASP A 22 8.98 7.01 7.64
CA ASP A 22 7.90 6.53 8.48
C ASP A 22 7.36 5.20 7.93
N LYS A 23 7.31 4.18 8.80
CA LYS A 23 6.81 2.82 8.54
C LYS A 23 5.29 2.76 8.28
N GLY A 24 4.74 3.74 7.57
CA GLY A 24 3.62 3.56 6.64
C GLY A 24 2.22 3.47 7.24
N SER A 25 1.93 4.10 8.37
CA SER A 25 0.54 4.27 8.84
C SER A 25 0.04 5.71 8.66
N GLY A 26 0.87 6.72 8.89
CA GLY A 26 0.46 8.14 8.89
C GLY A 26 -0.23 8.61 7.60
N PRO A 27 0.38 8.43 6.41
CA PRO A 27 -0.25 8.84 5.15
C PRO A 27 -1.54 8.06 4.83
N LEU A 28 -1.59 6.78 5.19
CA LEU A 28 -2.73 5.92 4.90
C LEU A 28 -3.92 6.27 5.81
N GLU A 29 -3.66 6.58 7.08
CA GLU A 29 -4.66 7.09 8.01
C GLU A 29 -5.20 8.46 7.58
N LYS A 30 -4.34 9.34 7.04
CA LYS A 30 -4.79 10.60 6.44
C LYS A 30 -5.73 10.36 5.24
N LEU A 31 -5.43 9.38 4.40
CA LEU A 31 -6.30 9.04 3.25
C LEU A 31 -7.63 8.40 3.69
N LYS A 32 -7.65 7.60 4.75
CA LYS A 32 -8.90 7.06 5.34
C LYS A 32 -9.84 8.16 5.86
N ARG A 33 -9.28 9.29 6.29
CA ARG A 33 -10.04 10.46 6.77
C ARG A 33 -10.12 11.58 5.73
N PHE A 34 -9.77 11.28 4.48
CA PHE A 34 -9.73 12.28 3.43
C PHE A 34 -11.09 12.95 3.23
N ASN A 35 -11.06 14.27 3.09
CA ASN A 35 -12.21 15.08 2.68
C ASN A 35 -11.71 16.23 1.81
N VAL A 36 -12.17 16.26 0.56
CA VAL A 36 -11.82 17.29 -0.42
C VAL A 36 -12.05 18.71 0.09
N ALA A 37 -13.06 18.94 0.94
CA ALA A 37 -13.35 20.26 1.51
C ALA A 37 -12.22 20.81 2.40
N ASN A 38 -11.36 19.92 2.92
CA ASN A 38 -10.25 20.27 3.80
C ASN A 38 -8.90 20.29 3.06
N THR A 39 -8.93 20.24 1.72
CA THR A 39 -7.72 20.19 0.90
C THR A 39 -7.56 21.46 0.08
N SER A 40 -6.32 21.92 -0.03
CA SER A 40 -5.94 23.05 -0.85
C SER A 40 -4.83 22.64 -1.81
N CYS A 41 -4.87 23.14 -3.04
CA CYS A 41 -3.75 23.01 -3.96
C CYS A 41 -2.81 24.22 -3.81
N TYR A 42 -1.55 24.05 -4.20
CA TYR A 42 -0.57 25.16 -4.17
C TYR A 42 -0.93 26.29 -5.16
N SER A 43 -1.66 25.93 -6.24
CA SER A 43 -2.07 26.82 -7.32
C SER A 43 -3.60 26.96 -7.33
N PRO A 44 -4.15 28.18 -7.14
CA PRO A 44 -5.59 28.40 -7.19
C PRO A 44 -6.21 28.03 -8.54
N LEU A 45 -5.47 28.20 -9.64
CA LEU A 45 -5.94 27.85 -10.98
C LEU A 45 -6.10 26.33 -11.13
N ASP A 46 -5.15 25.56 -10.58
CA ASP A 46 -5.22 24.11 -10.62
C ASP A 46 -6.30 23.58 -9.67
N GLU A 47 -6.47 24.22 -8.51
CA GLU A 47 -7.57 23.91 -7.60
C GLU A 47 -8.92 24.04 -8.29
N GLN A 48 -9.18 25.17 -8.96
CA GLN A 48 -10.44 25.37 -9.68
C GLN A 48 -10.68 24.33 -10.76
N ARG A 49 -9.64 23.94 -11.51
CA ARG A 49 -9.75 22.91 -12.55
C ARG A 49 -10.05 21.54 -11.95
N ILE A 50 -9.36 21.16 -10.88
CA ILE A 50 -9.56 19.90 -10.18
C ILE A 50 -10.95 19.86 -9.54
N MET A 51 -11.37 20.95 -8.88
CA MET A 51 -12.69 21.04 -8.25
C MET A 51 -13.82 20.91 -9.27
N LYS A 52 -13.69 21.45 -10.49
CA LYS A 52 -14.67 21.20 -11.56
C LYS A 52 -14.84 19.72 -11.90
N ILE A 53 -13.73 18.97 -11.95
CA ILE A 53 -13.76 17.52 -12.21
C ILE A 53 -14.39 16.79 -11.03
N ILE A 54 -14.02 17.15 -9.80
CA ILE A 54 -14.57 16.54 -8.59
C ILE A 54 -16.08 16.82 -8.47
N ASP A 55 -16.50 18.05 -8.75
CA ASP A 55 -17.91 18.46 -8.73
C ASP A 55 -18.72 17.72 -9.79
N ALA A 56 -18.16 17.47 -10.98
CA ALA A 56 -18.80 16.67 -12.01
C ALA A 56 -18.96 15.18 -11.62
N VAL A 57 -18.06 14.65 -10.79
CA VAL A 57 -18.13 13.27 -10.27
C VAL A 57 -19.01 13.17 -9.01
N GLY A 58 -19.17 14.28 -8.29
CA GLY A 58 -19.76 14.34 -6.96
C GLY A 58 -18.68 14.27 -5.87
N ARG A 59 -18.70 15.25 -4.95
CA ARG A 59 -17.70 15.37 -3.88
C ARG A 59 -17.71 14.18 -2.92
N ASN A 60 -18.89 13.66 -2.62
CA ASN A 60 -19.04 12.52 -1.71
C ASN A 60 -18.52 11.25 -2.37
N GLU A 61 -18.85 11.02 -3.63
CA GLU A 61 -18.40 9.90 -4.43
C GLU A 61 -16.87 9.91 -4.59
N PHE A 62 -16.28 11.09 -4.76
CA PHE A 62 -14.83 11.25 -4.79
C PHE A 62 -14.19 10.90 -3.44
N ASN A 63 -14.69 11.47 -2.34
CA ASN A 63 -14.20 11.20 -0.99
C ASN A 63 -14.26 9.70 -0.67
N GLU A 64 -15.39 9.05 -0.94
CA GLU A 64 -15.57 7.62 -0.71
C GLU A 64 -14.60 6.78 -1.54
N LYS A 65 -14.34 7.14 -2.80
CA LYS A 65 -13.34 6.42 -3.62
C LYS A 65 -11.94 6.52 -3.02
N VAL A 66 -11.53 7.69 -2.54
CA VAL A 66 -10.21 7.88 -1.91
C VAL A 66 -10.10 7.06 -0.63
N ARG A 67 -11.13 7.06 0.21
CA ARG A 67 -11.16 6.29 1.46
C ARG A 67 -11.13 4.78 1.22
N ASN A 68 -11.97 4.30 0.30
CA ASN A 68 -11.98 2.89 -0.10
C ASN A 68 -10.62 2.44 -0.65
N MET A 69 -9.95 3.28 -1.42
CA MET A 69 -8.58 3.01 -1.88
C MET A 69 -7.60 2.86 -0.70
N ALA A 70 -7.69 3.73 0.31
CA ALA A 70 -6.86 3.65 1.51
C ALA A 70 -7.12 2.36 2.31
N GLU A 71 -8.36 1.91 2.39
CA GLU A 71 -8.71 0.64 3.03
C GLU A 71 -8.13 -0.57 2.29
N LEU A 72 -8.29 -0.62 0.96
CA LEU A 72 -7.74 -1.70 0.13
C LEU A 72 -6.22 -1.80 0.28
N MET A 73 -5.54 -0.66 0.31
CA MET A 73 -4.09 -0.60 0.52
C MET A 73 -3.68 -1.00 1.95
N SER A 74 -4.50 -0.66 2.95
CA SER A 74 -4.25 -1.09 4.33
C SER A 74 -4.25 -2.62 4.44
N ARG A 75 -5.24 -3.27 3.79
CA ARG A 75 -5.34 -4.73 3.74
C ARG A 75 -4.20 -5.36 2.95
N ALA A 76 -3.82 -4.76 1.81
CA ALA A 76 -2.69 -5.25 1.01
C ALA A 76 -1.37 -5.21 1.80
N LYS A 77 -1.11 -4.14 2.55
CA LYS A 77 0.07 -4.01 3.40
C LYS A 77 0.14 -5.09 4.49
N GLN A 78 -0.99 -5.35 5.16
CA GLN A 78 -1.09 -6.42 6.17
C GLN A 78 -0.78 -7.79 5.58
N LYS A 79 -1.39 -8.12 4.43
CA LYS A 79 -1.15 -9.40 3.74
C LYS A 79 0.32 -9.57 3.30
N SER A 80 0.94 -8.51 2.80
CA SER A 80 2.37 -8.53 2.44
C SER A 80 3.29 -8.70 3.64
N GLN A 81 2.95 -8.12 4.80
CA GLN A 81 3.69 -8.31 6.05
C GLN A 81 3.55 -9.73 6.59
N GLU A 82 2.34 -10.29 6.62
CA GLU A 82 2.10 -11.69 7.02
C GLU A 82 2.86 -12.67 6.13
N LEU A 83 2.81 -12.51 4.81
CA LEU A 83 3.57 -13.33 3.87
C LEU A 83 5.09 -13.23 4.06
N SER A 84 5.60 -12.06 4.46
CA SER A 84 7.02 -11.89 4.79
C SER A 84 7.42 -12.58 6.10
N LEU A 85 6.55 -12.57 7.10
CA LEU A 85 6.77 -13.25 8.38
C LEU A 85 6.69 -14.78 8.21
N SER A 86 5.73 -15.29 7.44
CA SER A 86 5.64 -16.73 7.13
C SER A 86 6.84 -17.24 6.34
N ARG A 87 7.41 -16.44 5.41
CA ARG A 87 8.64 -16.81 4.69
C ARG A 87 9.87 -16.84 5.59
N THR A 88 9.90 -16.04 6.64
CA THR A 88 11.01 -16.01 7.59
C THR A 88 10.97 -17.24 8.50
N ASN A 89 9.80 -17.64 8.95
CA ASN A 89 9.64 -18.84 9.79
C ASN A 89 9.98 -20.14 9.04
N VAL A 90 9.60 -20.27 7.77
CA VAL A 90 10.00 -21.44 6.94
C VAL A 90 11.52 -21.52 6.74
N PHE A 91 12.20 -20.36 6.72
CA PHE A 91 13.66 -20.31 6.59
C PHE A 91 14.38 -20.69 7.90
N ILE A 92 13.82 -20.31 9.06
CA ILE A 92 14.35 -20.68 10.38
C ILE A 92 14.13 -22.17 10.64
N ASP A 93 12.94 -22.70 10.37
CA ASP A 93 12.64 -24.13 10.52
C ASP A 93 13.52 -25.01 9.61
N SER A 94 13.83 -24.55 8.39
CA SER A 94 14.75 -25.24 7.48
C SER A 94 16.20 -25.23 7.98
N PHE A 95 16.61 -24.18 8.71
CA PHE A 95 17.96 -24.06 9.27
C PHE A 95 18.13 -24.91 10.54
N GLU A 96 17.13 -24.97 11.41
CA GLU A 96 17.16 -25.82 12.60
C GLU A 96 17.17 -27.32 12.25
N HIS A 97 16.44 -27.73 11.21
CA HIS A 97 16.48 -29.12 10.73
C HIS A 97 17.83 -29.52 10.08
N GLN A 98 18.59 -28.57 9.53
CA GLN A 98 19.95 -28.83 9.03
C GLN A 98 21.01 -28.79 10.13
N SER A 99 20.86 -27.92 11.15
CA SER A 99 21.79 -27.84 12.27
C SER A 99 21.78 -29.11 13.14
N ASN A 100 20.62 -29.75 13.33
CA ASN A 100 20.53 -31.04 14.05
C ASN A 100 21.14 -32.24 13.31
N ARG A 101 21.47 -32.12 12.01
CA ARG A 101 22.20 -33.18 11.28
C ARG A 101 23.71 -33.06 11.41
N ILE A 102 24.23 -31.89 11.76
CA ILE A 102 25.69 -31.66 11.87
C ILE A 102 26.21 -32.15 13.23
N ASN A 103 25.40 -32.07 14.29
CA ASN A 103 25.82 -32.50 15.64
C ASN A 103 25.74 -34.02 15.89
N SER A 104 25.16 -34.83 14.97
CA SER A 104 25.11 -36.29 15.13
C SER A 104 26.27 -37.04 14.47
N VAL A 105 27.20 -36.35 13.79
CA VAL A 105 28.34 -37.01 13.12
C VAL A 105 29.62 -36.98 13.97
N GLU A 106 29.70 -36.15 15.02
CA GLU A 106 30.90 -36.04 15.88
C GLU A 106 30.91 -36.95 17.12
N VAL A 107 29.90 -37.79 17.38
CA VAL A 107 29.87 -38.67 18.57
C VAL A 107 30.20 -40.14 18.26
N LEU A 108 30.72 -40.45 17.05
CA LEU A 108 31.13 -41.82 16.69
C LEU A 108 32.60 -41.97 16.32
N ALA A 109 33.45 -41.07 16.83
CA ALA A 109 34.91 -41.15 16.71
C ALA A 109 35.58 -40.82 18.05
N MET A 110 35.30 -41.61 19.09
CA MET A 110 36.15 -41.79 20.26
C MET A 110 36.11 -43.25 20.69
#